data_AF-A0A353C434-F1
#
_entry.id   AF-A0A353C434-F1
#
_cell.length_a   1.000
_cell.length_b   1.000
_cell.length_c   1.000
_cell.angle_alpha   90.00
_cell.angle_beta   90.00
_cell.angle_gamma   90.00
#
_symmetry.space_group_name_H-M   'P 1'
#
loop_
_entity.id
_entity.type
_entity.pdbx_description
1 polymer ?
#
loop_
_entity_poly.entity_id
_entity_poly.type
_entity_poly.pdbx_seq_one_letter_code
_entity_poly.pdbx_strand_id
1 'polypeptide(L)' 'MSLYRIEFNKAIIRLKLLKDELLEQEFDQTARNLDEAIVILNQADKTYIQELADKKSKTMNKTKPQTLSSNQGRGLR' A
#
# COMPACT_ATOMS: atom_id res chain seq x y z
N MET A 1 2.07 -11.88 4.41
CA MET A 1 2.12 -11.06 3.16
C MET A 1 1.27 -11.73 2.10
N SER A 2 0.54 -10.99 1.27
CA SER A 2 -0.23 -11.58 0.16
C SER A 2 0.67 -12.08 -0.96
N LEU A 3 0.25 -13.11 -1.70
CA LEU A 3 0.96 -13.64 -2.86
C LEU A 3 1.26 -12.55 -3.90
N TYR A 4 0.26 -11.69 -4.17
CA TYR A 4 0.40 -10.55 -5.09
C TYR A 4 1.51 -9.56 -4.68
N ARG A 5 1.71 -9.36 -3.38
CA ARG A 5 2.78 -8.48 -2.87
C ARG A 5 4.16 -9.06 -3.10
N ILE A 6 4.28 -10.38 -2.94
CA ILE A 6 5.53 -11.11 -3.20
C ILE A 6 5.89 -11.03 -4.68
N GLU A 7 4.92 -11.29 -5.57
CA GLU A 7 5.13 -11.23 -7.02
C GLU A 7 5.45 -9.81 -7.51
N PHE A 8 4.78 -8.79 -6.95
CA PHE A 8 5.11 -7.39 -7.24
C PHE A 8 6.55 -7.06 -6.85
N ASN A 9 6.99 -7.45 -5.64
CA ASN A 9 8.36 -7.20 -5.19
C ASN A 9 9.39 -7.90 -6.08
N LYS A 10 9.12 -9.14 -6.51
CA LYS A 10 9.97 -9.86 -7.47
C LYS A 10 10.07 -9.12 -8.80
N ALA A 11 8.96 -8.58 -9.30
CA ALA A 11 8.95 -7.79 -10.52
C ALA A 11 9.82 -6.52 -10.39
N ILE A 12 9.70 -5.78 -9.29
CA ILE A 12 10.54 -4.60 -9.04
C ILE A 12 12.03 -4.96 -9.00
N ILE A 13 12.40 -6.08 -8.36
CA ILE A 13 13.80 -6.54 -8.33
C ILE A 13 14.29 -6.85 -9.75
N ARG A 14 13.49 -7.58 -10.56
CA ARG A 14 13.86 -7.89 -11.94
C ARG A 14 14.03 -6.64 -12.81
N LEU A 15 13.15 -5.65 -12.66
CA LEU A 15 13.27 -4.39 -13.41
C LEU A 15 14.53 -3.61 -13.02
N LYS A 16 14.95 -3.67 -11.75
CA LYS A 16 16.21 -3.06 -11.32
C LYS A 16 17.42 -3.76 -11.95
N LEU A 17 17.43 -5.09 -11.97
CA LEU A 17 18.49 -5.85 -12.64
C LEU A 17 18.56 -5.52 -14.14
N LEU A 18 17.40 -5.47 -14.81
CA LEU A 18 17.34 -5.08 -16.23
C LEU A 18 17.86 -3.66 -16.46
N LYS A 19 17.59 -2.72 -15.53
CA LYS A 19 18.15 -1.37 -15.60
C LYS A 19 19.68 -1.40 -15.54
N ASP A 20 20.23 -2.18 -14.62
CA ASP A 20 21.68 -2.30 -14.46
C ASP A 20 22.31 -2.93 -15.73
N GLU A 21 21.70 -3.96 -16.31
CA GLU A 21 22.10 -4.56 -17.59
C GLU A 21 22.04 -3.55 -18.76
N LEU A 22 21.05 -2.67 -18.78
CA LEU A 22 20.93 -1.61 -19.80
C LEU A 22 22.05 -0.57 -19.66
N LEU A 23 22.46 -0.24 -18.43
CA LEU A 23 23.58 0.66 -18.18
C LEU A 23 24.91 0.03 -18.61
N GLU A 24 25.10 -1.26 -18.34
CA GLU A 24 26.28 -2.01 -18.80
C GLU A 24 26.39 -2.07 -20.33
N GLN A 25 25.25 -2.04 -21.02
CA GLN A 25 25.14 -2.04 -22.48
C GLN A 25 25.11 -0.61 -23.08
N GLU A 26 25.39 0.42 -22.29
CA GLU A 26 25.41 1.83 -22.72
C GLU A 26 24.05 2.38 -23.22
N PHE A 27 22.93 1.75 -22.84
CA PHE A 27 21.58 2.24 -23.11
C PHE A 27 21.08 3.21 -22.04
N ASP A 28 21.83 4.29 -21.80
CA ASP A 28 21.60 5.25 -20.69
C ASP A 28 20.18 5.81 -20.63
N GLN A 29 19.63 6.25 -21.77
CA GLN A 29 18.30 6.85 -21.81
C GLN A 29 17.21 5.83 -21.48
N THR A 30 17.35 4.60 -21.97
CA THR A 30 16.41 3.51 -21.69
C THR A 30 16.45 3.12 -20.22
N ALA A 31 17.65 3.05 -19.63
CA ALA A 31 17.83 2.79 -18.20
C ALA A 31 17.18 3.89 -17.33
N ARG A 32 17.31 5.16 -17.71
CA ARG A 32 16.64 6.28 -17.01
C ARG A 32 15.12 6.18 -17.09
N ASN A 33 14.58 5.92 -18.29
CA ASN A 33 13.14 5.74 -18.47
C ASN A 33 12.60 4.57 -17.62
N LEU A 34 13.38 3.48 -17.52
CA LEU A 34 13.04 2.34 -16.68
C LEU A 34 13.08 2.68 -15.19
N ASP A 35 14.05 3.47 -14.74
CA ASP A 35 14.13 3.94 -13.35
C ASP A 35 12.90 4.80 -12.98
N GLU A 36 12.49 5.71 -13.85
CA GLU A 36 11.28 6.52 -13.68
C GLU A 36 10.02 5.63 -13.58
N ALA A 37 9.90 4.61 -14.43
CA ALA A 37 8.80 3.65 -14.37
C ALA A 37 8.79 2.88 -13.04
N ILE A 38 9.96 2.45 -12.54
CA ILE A 38 10.09 1.78 -11.23
C ILE A 38 9.65 2.71 -10.09
N VAL A 39 9.99 3.99 -10.15
CA VAL A 39 9.54 4.99 -9.16
C VAL A 39 8.02 5.12 -9.16
N ILE A 40 7.41 5.27 -10.35
CA ILE A 40 5.95 5.37 -10.49
C ILE A 40 5.26 4.13 -9.94
N LEU A 41 5.74 2.93 -10.26
CA LEU A 41 5.18 1.67 -9.77
C LEU A 41 5.22 1.58 -8.24
N ASN A 42 6.36 1.94 -7.62
CA ASN A 42 6.48 1.94 -6.16
C ASN A 42 5.56 2.98 -5.50
N GLN A 43 5.38 4.15 -6.13
CA GLN A 43 4.46 5.18 -5.63
C GLN A 43 3.01 4.70 -5.70
N ALA A 44 2.61 4.10 -6.83
CA ALA A 44 1.27 3.55 -7.01
C ALA A 44 0.96 2.45 -6.00
N ASP A 45 1.91 1.56 -5.74
CA ASP A 45 1.77 0.49 -4.74
C ASP A 45 1.64 1.03 -3.31
N LYS A 46 2.43 2.05 -2.93
CA LYS A 46 2.27 2.73 -1.64
C LYS A 46 0.88 3.33 -1.49
N THR A 47 0.39 4.03 -2.51
CA THR A 47 -0.96 4.61 -2.52
C THR A 47 -2.03 3.53 -2.38
N TYR A 48 -1.91 2.43 -3.14
CA TYR A 48 -2.85 1.31 -3.05
C TYR A 48 -2.89 0.68 -1.64
N ILE A 49 -1.73 0.47 -1.02
CA ILE A 49 -1.66 -0.04 0.37
C ILE A 49 -2.31 0.95 1.34
N GLN A 50 -2.09 2.25 1.17
CA GLN A 50 -2.71 3.28 2.00
C GLN A 50 -4.25 3.25 1.86
N GLU A 51 -4.77 3.18 0.64
CA GLU A 51 -6.21 3.08 0.39
C GLU A 51 -6.84 1.82 1.02
N LEU A 52 -6.14 0.68 0.97
CA LEU A 52 -6.58 -0.55 1.62
C LEU A 52 -6.62 -0.39 3.15
N ALA A 53 -5.62 0.26 3.73
CA ALA A 53 -5.58 0.54 5.17
C ALA A 53 -6.73 1.47 5.59
N ASP A 54 -6.99 2.53 4.82
CA ASP A 54 -8.06 3.49 5.06
C ASP A 54 -9.45 2.84 4.91
N LYS A 55 -9.63 1.94 3.94
CA LYS A 55 -10.87 1.15 3.82
C LYS A 55 -11.05 0.26 5.05
N LYS A 56 -10.01 -0.42 5.51
CA LYS A 56 -10.08 -1.31 6.69
C LYS A 56 -10.42 -0.53 7.96
N SER A 57 -9.84 0.65 8.18
CA SER A 57 -10.11 1.49 9.35
C SER A 57 -11.56 2.01 9.36
N LYS A 58 -12.10 2.42 8.22
CA LYS A 58 -13.51 2.83 8.07
C LYS A 58 -14.48 1.69 8.36
N THR A 59 -14.17 0.46 7.94
CA THR A 59 -15.01 -0.71 8.22
C THR A 59 -15.01 -1.06 9.72
N MET A 60 -13.86 -0.99 10.40
CA MET A 60 -13.76 -1.24 11.85
C MET A 60 -14.51 -0.19 12.69
N ASN A 61 -14.51 1.08 12.27
CA ASN A 61 -15.24 2.14 13.00
C ASN A 61 -16.77 2.02 12.89
N LYS A 62 -17.29 1.31 11.87
CA LYS A 62 -18.73 1.01 11.75
C LYS A 62 -19.18 -0.17 12.62
N THR A 63 -18.24 -0.95 13.17
CA THR A 63 -18.56 -2.18 13.92
C THR A 63 -18.49 -2.03 15.44
N LYS A 64 -18.20 -0.83 15.98
CA LYS A 64 -18.46 -0.57 17.41
C LYS A 64 -19.94 -0.24 17.57
N PRO A 65 -20.76 -1.10 18.20
CA PRO A 65 -22.09 -0.69 18.62
C PRO A 65 -21.90 0.49 19.59
N GLN A 66 -22.64 1.57 19.36
CA GLN A 66 -22.82 2.60 20.37
C GLN A 66 -23.55 1.96 21.57
N THR A 67 -22.81 1.44 22.54
CA THR A 67 -23.34 1.19 23.87
C THR A 67 -23.12 2.45 24.71
N LEU A 68 -24.02 3.41 24.54
CA LEU A 68 -24.27 4.57 25.40
C LEU A 68 -25.79 4.65 25.52
N SER A 69 -26.48 4.71 26.66
CA SER A 69 -26.11 4.80 28.06
C SER A 69 -27.41 4.55 28.83
N SER A 70 -27.54 3.43 29.54
CA SER A 70 -28.68 3.20 30.43
C SER A 70 -28.34 3.76 31.81
N ASN A 71 -28.51 5.08 31.99
CA ASN A 71 -28.39 5.70 33.30
C ASN A 71 -29.70 5.46 34.09
N GLN A 72 -29.92 4.22 34.54
CA GLN A 72 -30.88 3.92 35.61
C GLN A 72 -30.17 4.13 36.95
N GLY A 73 -30.24 5.37 37.45
CA GLY A 73 -29.76 5.76 38.77
C GLY A 73 -30.90 6.32 39.61
N ARG A 74 -31.45 5.45 40.45
CA ARG A 74 -32.38 5.68 41.57
C ARG A 74 -32.23 7.07 42.24
N GLY A 75 -33.32 7.83 42.25
CA GLY A 75 -33.57 8.89 43.22
C GLY A 75 -34.86 8.57 43.97
N LEU A 76 -34.71 8.03 45.18
CA LEU A 76 -35.78 7.81 46.14
C LEU A 76 -36.44 9.15 46.50
N ARG A 77 -37.75 9.27 46.29
CA ARG A 77 -38.65 10.10 47.09
C ARG A 77 -39.93 9.33 47.31
#